data_AF-A0A5B7W9K2-F1
#
_entry.id   AF-A0A5B7W9K2-F1
#
_cell.length_a   1.000
_cell.length_b   1.000
_cell.length_c   1.000
_cell.angle_alpha   90.00
_cell.angle_beta   90.00
_cell.angle_gamma   90.00
#
_symmetry.space_group_name_H-M   'P 1'
#
loop_
_entity.id
_entity.type
_entity.pdbx_description
1 polymer ?
#
loop_
_entity_poly.entity_id
_entity_poly.type
_entity_poly.pdbx_seq_one_letter_code
_entity_poly.pdbx_strand_id
1 'polypeptide(L)'
;MEERRKYNGDPRDYARFLELLPEKSMFLIDQRSNKDLKVVYRASNNEIEWALIRGHQASQLKPEFKVFIEGDFWGSLNGKLFDDIPALAHALRKRGLTQVEF
;
A
#
# COMPACT_ATOMS: atom_id res chain seq x y z
N MET A 1 11.80 -7.85 15.17
CA MET A 1 12.35 -6.70 14.44
C MET A 1 11.34 -6.36 13.37
N GLU A 2 10.78 -5.15 13.39
CA GLU A 2 9.79 -4.70 12.41
C GLU A 2 10.51 -4.42 11.09
N GLU A 3 10.39 -5.31 10.10
CA GLU A 3 11.01 -5.09 8.78
C GLU A 3 10.23 -4.04 8.00
N ARG A 4 10.65 -2.78 8.13
CA ARG A 4 10.23 -1.73 7.20
C ARG A 4 10.82 -2.03 5.84
N ARG A 5 9.97 -2.40 4.88
CA ARG A 5 10.39 -2.63 3.50
C ARG A 5 10.70 -1.27 2.87
N LYS A 6 11.97 -0.86 2.96
CA LYS A 6 12.49 0.24 2.16
C LYS A 6 12.22 -0.05 0.68
N TYR A 7 11.91 0.98 -0.09
CA TYR A 7 11.77 0.81 -1.51
C TYR A 7 13.12 0.39 -2.13
N ASN A 8 13.15 -0.81 -2.69
CA ASN A 8 14.34 -1.42 -3.32
C ASN A 8 14.08 -1.76 -4.80
N GLY A 9 13.06 -1.13 -5.41
CA GLY A 9 12.69 -1.31 -6.81
C GLY A 9 13.48 -0.43 -7.78
N ASP A 10 12.86 -0.07 -8.90
CA ASP A 10 13.47 0.73 -9.95
C ASP A 10 13.82 2.15 -9.44
N PRO A 11 15.05 2.65 -9.60
CA PRO A 11 15.43 4.00 -9.17
C PRO A 11 14.59 5.13 -9.78
N ARG A 12 14.07 4.94 -10.99
CA ARG A 12 13.17 5.90 -11.66
C ARG A 12 11.79 5.91 -11.02
N ASP A 13 11.27 4.74 -10.67
CA ASP A 13 10.03 4.63 -9.88
C ASP A 13 10.23 5.31 -8.53
N TYR A 14 11.36 5.08 -7.86
CA TYR A 14 11.69 5.74 -6.60
C TYR A 14 11.71 7.26 -6.72
N ALA A 15 12.40 7.81 -7.72
CA ALA A 15 12.42 9.25 -7.98
C ALA A 15 11.01 9.80 -8.22
N ARG A 16 10.19 9.08 -8.99
CA ARG A 16 8.79 9.46 -9.23
C ARG A 16 7.95 9.44 -7.95
N PHE A 17 8.15 8.46 -7.08
CA PHE A 17 7.46 8.41 -5.78
C PHE A 17 7.89 9.53 -4.85
N LEU A 18 9.16 9.96 -4.89
CA LEU A 18 9.62 11.14 -4.14
C LEU A 18 8.91 12.42 -4.60
N GLU A 19 8.70 12.58 -5.91
CA GLU A 19 7.97 13.73 -6.47
C GLU A 19 6.50 13.74 -6.06
N LEU A 20 5.85 12.57 -6.13
CA LEU A 20 4.42 12.43 -5.85
C LEU A 20 4.09 12.42 -4.35
N LEU A 21 5.03 12.03 -3.50
CA LEU A 21 4.86 11.95 -2.06
C LEU A 21 5.86 12.91 -1.35
N PRO A 22 5.71 14.24 -1.56
CA PRO A 22 6.67 15.23 -1.05
C PRO A 22 6.66 15.31 0.48
N GLU A 23 5.51 15.03 1.12
CA GLU A 23 5.31 15.16 2.55
C GLU A 23 5.04 13.83 3.23
N LYS A 24 5.40 13.75 4.51
CA LYS A 24 5.11 12.59 5.37
C LYS A 24 3.63 12.33 5.42
N SER A 25 3.26 11.08 5.71
CA SER A 25 1.87 10.65 5.79
C SER A 25 1.12 10.74 4.46
N MET A 26 1.81 10.84 3.33
CA MET A 26 1.22 10.66 2.01
C MET A 26 1.38 9.22 1.54
N PHE A 27 0.42 8.74 0.76
CA PHE A 27 0.50 7.44 0.10
C PHE A 27 -0.15 7.46 -1.27
N LEU A 28 0.21 6.48 -2.10
CA LEU A 28 -0.45 6.16 -3.35
C LEU A 28 -0.64 4.64 -3.46
N ILE A 29 -1.50 4.22 -4.38
CA ILE A 29 -1.65 2.80 -4.73
C ILE A 29 -1.02 2.60 -6.12
N ASP A 30 0.05 1.81 -6.20
CA ASP A 30 0.67 1.44 -7.47
C ASP A 30 -0.09 0.26 -8.08
N GLN A 31 -0.98 0.55 -9.05
CA GLN A 31 -1.82 -0.41 -9.76
C GLN A 31 -1.34 -0.71 -11.18
N ARG A 32 -0.10 -0.32 -11.53
CA ARG A 32 0.43 -0.53 -12.88
C ARG A 32 0.45 -2.03 -13.19
N SER A 33 -0.11 -2.41 -14.34
CA SER A 33 -0.36 -3.83 -14.72
C SER A 33 0.90 -4.70 -14.81
N ASN A 34 2.09 -4.10 -14.92
CA ASN A 34 3.38 -4.79 -14.97
C ASN A 34 4.11 -4.82 -13.61
N LYS A 35 3.45 -4.43 -12.52
CA LYS A 35 4.01 -4.39 -11.17
C LYS A 35 3.09 -5.09 -10.18
N ASP A 36 3.68 -5.56 -9.08
CA ASP A 36 2.88 -6.01 -7.94
C ASP A 36 2.07 -4.84 -7.38
N LEU A 37 0.78 -5.11 -7.14
CA LEU A 37 -0.13 -4.17 -6.49
C LEU A 37 0.38 -3.87 -5.08
N LYS A 38 0.58 -2.58 -4.77
CA LYS A 38 1.16 -2.15 -3.49
C LYS A 38 0.70 -0.77 -3.08
N VAL A 39 0.70 -0.54 -1.77
CA VAL A 39 0.68 0.78 -1.16
C VAL A 39 2.12 1.29 -1.14
N VAL A 40 2.37 2.48 -1.68
CA VAL A 40 3.64 3.20 -1.53
C VAL A 40 3.37 4.41 -0.66
N TYR A 41 4.20 4.66 0.35
CA TYR A 41 3.97 5.73 1.32
C TYR A 41 5.25 6.44 1.72
N ARG A 42 5.09 7.71 2.10
CA ARG A 42 6.15 8.53 2.68
C ARG A 42 6.19 8.33 4.20
N ALA A 43 7.21 7.62 4.65
CA ALA A 43 7.39 7.28 6.05
C ALA A 43 7.86 8.49 6.89
N SER A 44 7.79 8.34 8.21
CA SER A 44 8.12 9.42 9.17
C SER A 44 9.61 9.83 9.14
N ASN A 45 10.48 8.93 8.67
CA ASN A 45 11.90 9.15 8.43
C ASN A 45 12.20 9.77 7.05
N ASN A 46 11.19 10.22 6.31
CA ASN A 46 11.29 10.74 4.94
C ASN A 46 11.71 9.72 3.87
N GLU A 47 11.77 8.43 4.19
CA GLU A 47 12.00 7.40 3.17
C GLU A 47 10.69 7.03 2.47
N ILE A 48 10.83 6.49 1.25
CA ILE A 48 9.73 5.79 0.57
C ILE A 48 9.75 4.34 1.02
N GLU A 49 8.63 3.91 1.57
CA GLU A 49 8.38 2.55 2.00
C GLU A 49 7.15 2.01 1.24
N TRP A 50 6.99 0.69 1.23
CA TRP A 50 5.89 0.05 0.52
C TRP A 50 5.40 -1.21 1.21
N ALA A 51 4.15 -1.58 0.93
CA ALA A 51 3.54 -2.81 1.38
C ALA A 51 2.66 -3.41 0.29
N LEU A 52 2.69 -4.73 0.15
CA LEU A 52 1.94 -5.42 -0.89
C LEU A 52 0.46 -5.41 -0.56
N ILE A 53 -0.35 -5.31 -1.60
CA ILE A 53 -1.78 -5.58 -1.54
C ILE A 53 -1.99 -6.94 -2.17
N ARG A 54 -2.54 -7.87 -1.40
CA ARG A 54 -2.79 -9.24 -1.84
C ARG A 54 -4.29 -9.46 -2.00
N GLY A 55 -4.64 -10.23 -3.02
CA GLY A 55 -5.97 -10.80 -3.16
C GLY A 55 -6.18 -11.95 -2.20
N HIS A 56 -7.37 -12.04 -1.63
CA HIS A 56 -7.82 -13.16 -0.83
C HIS A 56 -9.13 -13.67 -1.40
N GLN A 57 -9.17 -14.97 -1.67
CA GLN A 57 -10.38 -15.69 -2.05
C GLN A 57 -10.53 -16.89 -1.13
N ALA A 58 -11.60 -16.92 -0.33
CA ALA A 58 -11.79 -17.94 0.70
C ALA A 58 -11.98 -19.35 0.11
N SER A 59 -12.52 -19.45 -1.10
CA SER A 59 -12.70 -20.71 -1.83
C SER A 59 -12.92 -20.40 -3.30
N GLN A 60 -12.49 -21.30 -4.20
CA GLN A 60 -12.83 -21.22 -5.63
C GLN A 60 -14.35 -21.20 -5.89
N LEU A 61 -15.16 -21.74 -4.96
CA LEU A 61 -16.61 -21.76 -5.03
C LEU A 61 -17.27 -20.49 -4.47
N LYS A 62 -16.51 -19.61 -3.81
CA LYS A 62 -17.00 -18.33 -3.29
C LYS A 62 -16.36 -17.21 -4.11
N PRO A 63 -17.14 -16.46 -4.91
CA PRO A 63 -16.61 -15.43 -5.80
C PRO A 63 -16.23 -14.14 -5.06
N GLU A 64 -16.48 -14.05 -3.75
CA GLU A 64 -16.11 -12.89 -2.94
C GLU A 64 -14.58 -12.76 -2.88
N PHE A 65 -14.07 -11.89 -3.75
CA PHE A 65 -12.69 -11.46 -3.75
C PHE A 65 -12.54 -10.33 -2.73
N LYS A 66 -11.52 -10.43 -1.88
CA LYS A 66 -11.14 -9.39 -0.92
C LYS A 66 -9.69 -9.03 -1.12
N VAL A 67 -9.28 -7.88 -0.58
CA VAL A 67 -7.87 -7.46 -0.57
C VAL A 67 -7.39 -7.21 0.85
N PHE A 68 -6.09 -7.35 1.09
CA PHE A 68 -5.45 -6.97 2.34
C PHE A 68 -4.04 -6.44 2.11
N ILE A 69 -3.54 -5.64 3.07
CA ILE A 69 -2.15 -5.17 3.06
C ILE A 69 -1.29 -6.17 3.84
N GLU A 70 -0.16 -6.56 3.26
CA GLU A 70 0.85 -7.40 3.86
C GLU A 70 1.95 -6.53 4.51
N GLY A 71 2.06 -6.57 5.84
CA GLY A 71 3.16 -5.96 6.58
C GLY A 71 2.79 -5.53 8.01
N ASP A 72 3.57 -5.97 8.99
CA ASP A 72 3.27 -5.78 10.43
C ASP A 72 3.20 -4.31 10.86
N PHE A 73 3.91 -3.42 10.15
CA PHE A 73 3.87 -1.97 10.36
C PHE A 73 2.44 -1.39 10.32
N TRP A 74 1.54 -2.06 9.60
CA TRP A 74 0.15 -1.60 9.47
C TRP A 74 -0.73 -1.97 10.67
N GLY A 75 -0.20 -2.59 11.73
CA GLY A 75 -0.96 -2.88 12.95
C GLY A 75 -2.31 -3.52 12.64
N SER A 76 -3.42 -2.90 13.09
CA SER A 76 -4.78 -3.42 12.87
C SER A 76 -5.28 -3.46 11.41
N LEU A 77 -4.53 -2.93 10.43
CA LEU A 77 -4.86 -3.07 9.01
C LEU A 77 -4.06 -4.21 8.35
N ASN A 78 -2.99 -4.71 8.99
CA ASN A 78 -2.24 -5.85 8.48
C ASN A 78 -3.14 -7.09 8.43
N GLY A 79 -3.21 -7.74 7.27
CA GLY A 79 -4.06 -8.93 7.07
C GLY A 79 -5.57 -8.67 7.17
N LYS A 80 -6.01 -7.41 7.42
CA LYS A 80 -7.43 -7.07 7.43
C LYS A 80 -7.99 -7.15 6.02
N LEU A 81 -9.08 -7.88 5.86
CA LEU A 81 -9.77 -8.02 4.59
C LEU A 81 -10.66 -6.80 4.31
N PHE A 82 -10.53 -6.25 3.10
CA PHE A 82 -11.37 -5.20 2.53
C PHE A 82 -12.05 -5.72 1.27
N ASP A 83 -13.21 -5.18 0.94
CA ASP A 83 -13.98 -5.65 -0.21
C ASP A 83 -13.28 -5.29 -1.54
N ASP A 84 -12.57 -4.18 -1.60
CA ASP A 84 -11.79 -3.75 -2.76
C ASP A 84 -10.65 -2.78 -2.39
N ILE A 85 -9.91 -2.32 -3.41
CA ILE A 85 -8.83 -1.35 -3.25
C ILE A 85 -9.36 0.01 -2.73
N PRO A 86 -10.46 0.59 -3.26
CA PRO A 86 -11.08 1.79 -2.69
C PRO A 86 -11.38 1.71 -1.19
N ALA A 87 -11.90 0.59 -0.69
CA ALA A 87 -12.19 0.37 0.73
C ALA A 87 -10.92 0.35 1.58
N LEU A 88 -9.86 -0.30 1.08
CA LEU A 88 -8.52 -0.28 1.69
C LEU A 88 -7.94 1.14 1.73
N ALA A 89 -7.99 1.88 0.61
CA ALA A 89 -7.52 3.25 0.52
C ALA A 89 -8.31 4.19 1.45
N HIS A 90 -9.62 3.98 1.59
CA HIS A 90 -10.45 4.69 2.56
C HIS A 90 -10.03 4.41 4.00
N ALA A 91 -9.67 3.18 4.35
CA ALA A 91 -9.18 2.83 5.68
C ALA A 91 -7.81 3.48 5.98
N LEU A 92 -6.92 3.58 4.99
CA LEU A 92 -5.65 4.32 5.11
C LEU A 92 -5.90 5.81 5.35
N ARG A 93 -6.83 6.43 4.61
CA ARG A 93 -7.22 7.83 4.84
C ARG A 93 -7.79 8.07 6.23
N LYS A 94 -8.59 7.14 6.76
CA LYS A 94 -9.09 7.20 8.15
C LYS A 94 -8.00 7.13 9.21
N ARG A 95 -6.80 6.68 8.87
CA ARG A 95 -5.61 6.72 9.75
C ARG A 95 -4.83 8.03 9.66
N GLY A 96 -5.31 9.02 8.92
CA GLY A 96 -4.64 10.30 8.75
C GLY A 96 -3.60 10.31 7.64
N LEU A 97 -3.64 9.33 6.72
CA LEU A 97 -2.81 9.35 5.52
C LEU A 97 -3.52 10.11 4.38
N THR A 98 -2.77 10.93 3.64
CA THR A 98 -3.26 11.65 2.46
C THR A 98 -3.01 10.81 1.22
N GLN A 99 -4.07 10.49 0.46
CA GLN A 99 -3.93 9.75 -0.78
C GLN A 99 -3.54 10.69 -1.93
N VAL A 100 -2.60 10.24 -2.76
CA VAL A 100 -2.20 10.86 -4.03
C VAL A 100 -2.57 9.92 -5.18
N GLU A 101 -2.97 10.48 -6.31
CA GLU A 101 -3.26 9.72 -7.53
C GLU A 101 -1.96 9.35 -8.26
N PHE A 102 -1.92 8.17 -8.88
CA PHE A 102 -0.74 7.64 -9.57
C PHE A 102 -1.12 6.84 -10.81
#